data_AF-A0A7Y6Q112-F1
#
_entry.id   AF-A0A7Y6Q112-F1
#
_cell.length_a   1.000
_cell.length_b   1.000
_cell.length_c   1.000
_cell.angle_alpha   90.00
_cell.angle_beta   90.00
_cell.angle_gamma   90.00
#
_symmetry.space_group_name_H-M   'P 1'
#
loop_
_entity.id
_entity.type
_entity.pdbx_description
1 polymer ?
#
loop_
_entity_poly.entity_id
_entity_poly.type
_entity_poly.pdbx_seq_one_letter_code
_entity_poly.pdbx_strand_id
1 'polypeptide(L)'
;MPQQILELTGDDTTRLSDQFALVHQLALSTLGRGLAQDESDLGVLQALLDAGALTREQTYELQSMGVVFGFRLLSALEGLDWAIVEDEYGRDPALRYLDTSILLFPLTMISKRVEAGTDVDVAGLFRTICDGFDDVRRRMGVSVS
;
A
#
# COMPACT_ATOMS: atom_id res chain seq x y z
N MET A 1 -22.24 -2.07 11.79
CA MET A 1 -22.34 -3.25 10.88
C MET A 1 -21.13 -4.13 11.15
N PRO A 2 -21.23 -5.48 11.19
CA PRO A 2 -20.04 -6.31 11.41
C PRO A 2 -19.06 -6.16 10.23
N GLN A 3 -17.75 -6.21 10.52
CA GLN A 3 -16.72 -6.17 9.49
C GLN A 3 -16.85 -7.37 8.54
N GLN A 4 -16.78 -7.10 7.23
CA GLN A 4 -16.79 -8.09 6.16
C GLN A 4 -15.53 -7.95 5.30
N ILE A 5 -15.02 -9.07 4.82
CA ILE A 5 -13.93 -9.12 3.85
C ILE A 5 -14.54 -9.62 2.53
N LEU A 6 -14.40 -8.82 1.48
CA LEU A 6 -15.05 -9.01 0.20
C LEU A 6 -13.99 -9.05 -0.91
N GLU A 7 -14.31 -9.76 -1.99
CA GLU A 7 -13.56 -9.70 -3.23
C GLU A 7 -13.66 -8.31 -3.87
N LEU A 8 -12.68 -7.96 -4.70
CA LEU A 8 -12.71 -6.71 -5.45
C LEU A 8 -13.86 -6.70 -6.46
N THR A 9 -14.55 -5.58 -6.52
CA THR A 9 -15.44 -5.27 -7.65
C THR A 9 -14.64 -4.65 -8.80
N GLY A 10 -15.31 -4.48 -9.96
CA GLY A 10 -14.72 -3.73 -11.08
C GLY A 10 -14.42 -2.26 -10.72
N ASP A 11 -15.28 -1.66 -9.89
CA ASP A 11 -15.09 -0.28 -9.42
C ASP A 11 -13.89 -0.18 -8.47
N ASP A 12 -13.69 -1.17 -7.60
CA ASP A 12 -12.53 -1.22 -6.71
C ASP A 12 -11.22 -1.36 -7.49
N THR A 13 -11.22 -2.22 -8.52
CA THR A 13 -10.06 -2.39 -9.40
C THR A 13 -9.74 -1.10 -10.16
N THR A 14 -10.78 -0.41 -10.66
CA THR A 14 -10.64 0.89 -11.34
C THR A 14 -10.06 1.93 -10.38
N ARG A 15 -10.59 2.02 -9.15
CA ARG A 15 -10.07 2.92 -8.11
C ARG A 15 -8.59 2.69 -7.85
N LEU A 16 -8.15 1.45 -7.63
CA LEU A 16 -6.73 1.14 -7.40
C LEU A 16 -5.86 1.51 -8.61
N SER A 17 -6.35 1.26 -9.82
CA SER A 17 -5.66 1.64 -11.05
C SER A 17 -5.51 3.16 -11.19
N ASP A 18 -6.58 3.93 -10.89
CA ASP A 18 -6.57 5.39 -10.96
C ASP A 18 -5.63 6.00 -9.92
N GLN A 19 -5.62 5.46 -8.69
CA GLN A 19 -4.68 5.87 -7.64
C GLN A 19 -3.23 5.57 -8.04
N PHE A 20 -2.96 4.41 -8.64
CA PHE A 20 -1.63 4.10 -9.15
C PHE A 20 -1.20 5.08 -10.27
N ALA A 21 -2.09 5.33 -11.23
CA ALA A 21 -1.85 6.25 -12.33
C ALA A 21 -1.59 7.69 -11.85
N LEU A 22 -2.30 8.14 -10.82
CA LEU A 22 -2.09 9.44 -10.19
C LEU A 22 -0.66 9.58 -9.68
N VAL A 23 -0.15 8.60 -8.93
CA VAL A 23 1.21 8.64 -8.39
C VAL A 23 2.25 8.56 -9.52
N HIS A 24 1.98 7.75 -10.55
CA HIS A 24 2.84 7.70 -11.73
C HIS A 24 2.97 9.07 -12.40
N GLN A 25 1.86 9.79 -12.59
CA GLN A 25 1.87 11.14 -13.18
C GLN A 25 2.55 12.16 -12.26
N LEU A 26 2.32 12.08 -10.95
CA LEU A 26 2.99 12.92 -9.96
C LEU A 26 4.52 12.72 -9.98
N ALA A 27 4.97 11.47 -10.11
CA ALA A 27 6.39 11.14 -10.23
C ALA A 27 6.99 11.71 -11.53
N LEU A 28 6.30 11.57 -12.66
CA LEU A 28 6.75 12.14 -13.94
C LEU A 28 6.90 13.66 -13.86
N SER A 29 5.92 14.36 -13.28
CA SER A 29 5.94 15.83 -13.21
C SER A 29 6.92 16.39 -12.18
N THR A 30 7.15 15.67 -11.08
CA THR A 30 7.99 16.14 -9.97
C THR A 30 9.45 15.69 -10.11
N LEU A 31 9.67 14.45 -10.53
CA LEU A 31 10.99 13.80 -10.54
C LEU A 31 11.55 13.56 -11.94
N GLY A 32 10.74 13.78 -12.98
CA GLY A 32 11.12 13.48 -14.37
C GLY A 32 11.18 11.98 -14.70
N ARG A 33 10.66 11.11 -13.81
CA ARG A 33 10.58 9.66 -14.01
C ARG A 33 9.31 9.10 -13.38
N GLY A 34 8.71 8.10 -14.03
CA GLY A 34 7.50 7.44 -13.54
C GLY A 34 7.80 6.21 -12.69
N LEU A 35 6.73 5.47 -12.40
CA LEU A 35 6.77 4.16 -11.76
C LEU A 35 7.12 3.06 -12.78
N ALA A 36 8.13 2.24 -12.46
CA ALA A 36 8.63 1.13 -13.26
C ALA A 36 7.85 -0.19 -13.02
N GLN A 37 6.99 -0.23 -12.00
CA GLN A 37 6.28 -1.43 -11.58
C GLN A 37 7.17 -2.55 -11.00
N ASP A 38 8.35 -2.19 -10.49
CA ASP A 38 9.24 -3.06 -9.72
C ASP A 38 9.61 -2.44 -8.36
N GLU A 39 10.53 -3.07 -7.61
CA GLU A 39 10.96 -2.61 -6.28
C GLU A 39 11.53 -1.18 -6.28
N SER A 40 12.04 -0.67 -7.42
CA SER A 40 12.58 0.69 -7.50
C SER A 40 11.51 1.77 -7.26
N ASP A 41 10.23 1.42 -7.39
CA ASP A 41 9.11 2.30 -7.07
C ASP A 41 9.10 2.73 -5.59
N LEU A 42 9.66 1.93 -4.68
CA LEU A 42 9.86 2.35 -3.28
C LEU A 42 10.73 3.62 -3.19
N GLY A 43 11.79 3.68 -4.01
CA GLY A 43 12.65 4.86 -4.11
C GLY A 43 11.98 6.05 -4.80
N VAL A 44 11.03 5.80 -5.70
CA VAL A 44 10.19 6.86 -6.29
C VAL A 44 9.26 7.45 -5.24
N LEU A 45 8.60 6.62 -4.44
CA LEU A 45 7.74 7.08 -3.33
C LEU A 45 8.54 7.89 -2.31
N GLN A 46 9.73 7.43 -1.92
CA GLN A 46 10.61 8.19 -1.03
C GLN A 46 10.96 9.55 -1.61
N ALA A 47 11.40 9.60 -2.88
CA ALA A 47 11.78 10.84 -3.53
C ALA A 47 10.63 11.86 -3.65
N LEU A 48 9.38 11.40 -3.81
CA LEU A 48 8.21 12.28 -3.78
C LEU A 48 7.98 12.90 -2.39
N LEU A 49 8.17 12.12 -1.32
CA LEU A 49 8.07 12.62 0.06
C LEU A 49 9.19 13.61 0.36
N ASP A 50 10.43 13.27 0.00
CA ASP A 50 11.61 14.11 0.22
C ASP A 50 11.52 15.44 -0.54
N ALA A 51 10.90 15.42 -1.73
CA ALA A 51 10.64 16.62 -2.52
C ALA A 51 9.50 17.50 -1.97
N GLY A 52 8.76 17.03 -0.95
CA GLY A 52 7.56 17.71 -0.45
C GLY A 52 6.46 17.82 -1.51
N ALA A 53 6.35 16.82 -2.40
CA ALA A 53 5.43 16.85 -3.53
C ALA A 53 3.95 16.90 -3.11
N LEU A 54 3.66 16.49 -1.87
CA LEU A 54 2.32 16.47 -1.28
C LEU A 54 2.35 17.10 0.11
N THR A 55 1.31 17.88 0.43
CA THR A 55 1.07 18.36 1.79
C THR A 55 0.28 17.33 2.61
N ARG A 56 0.28 17.47 3.92
CA ARG A 56 -0.44 16.57 4.85
C ARG A 56 -1.96 16.60 4.68
N GLU A 57 -2.51 17.62 4.04
CA GLU A 57 -3.94 17.77 3.74
C GLU A 57 -4.36 17.02 2.46
N GLN A 58 -3.40 16.58 1.64
CA GLN A 58 -3.64 15.83 0.39
C GLN A 58 -3.80 14.33 0.68
N THR A 59 -4.75 14.00 1.56
CA THR A 59 -4.96 12.63 2.06
C THR A 59 -5.20 11.63 0.93
N TYR A 60 -5.94 12.00 -0.12
CA TYR A 60 -6.23 11.09 -1.22
C TYR A 60 -4.96 10.73 -2.01
N GLU A 61 -4.11 11.71 -2.31
CA GLU A 61 -2.84 11.52 -3.00
C GLU A 61 -1.83 10.75 -2.13
N LEU A 62 -1.76 11.04 -0.83
CA LEU A 62 -0.95 10.27 0.12
C LEU A 62 -1.42 8.81 0.23
N GLN A 63 -2.74 8.57 0.24
CA GLN A 63 -3.29 7.22 0.20
C GLN A 63 -3.02 6.52 -1.13
N SER A 64 -2.96 7.28 -2.22
CA SER A 64 -2.56 6.76 -3.53
C SER A 64 -1.09 6.31 -3.54
N MET A 65 -0.19 6.99 -2.82
CA MET A 65 1.17 6.48 -2.58
C MET A 65 1.14 5.14 -1.83
N GLY A 66 0.22 4.99 -0.88
CA GLY A 66 -0.06 3.74 -0.20
C GLY A 66 -0.53 2.62 -1.14
N VAL A 67 -1.27 2.92 -2.20
CA VAL A 67 -1.66 1.93 -3.22
C VAL A 67 -0.43 1.38 -3.96
N VAL A 68 0.47 2.26 -4.42
CA VAL A 68 1.73 1.85 -5.07
C VAL A 68 2.57 1.00 -4.12
N PHE A 69 2.67 1.41 -2.85
CA PHE A 69 3.34 0.64 -1.81
C PHE A 69 2.70 -0.74 -1.60
N GLY A 70 1.37 -0.81 -1.62
CA GLY A 70 0.61 -2.07 -1.55
C GLY A 70 0.94 -3.00 -2.73
N PHE A 71 1.03 -2.48 -3.95
CA PHE A 71 1.46 -3.29 -5.10
C PHE A 71 2.90 -3.81 -4.95
N ARG A 72 3.78 -3.12 -4.22
CA ARG A 72 5.12 -3.65 -3.90
C ARG A 72 5.09 -4.77 -2.89
N LEU A 73 4.27 -4.65 -1.85
CA LEU A 73 4.06 -5.73 -0.89
C LEU A 73 3.47 -6.96 -1.60
N LEU A 74 2.48 -6.77 -2.45
CA LEU A 74 1.86 -7.84 -3.25
C LEU A 74 2.89 -8.56 -4.13
N SER A 75 3.80 -7.82 -4.79
CA SER A 75 4.84 -8.43 -5.63
C SER A 75 5.92 -9.16 -4.83
N ALA A 76 6.18 -8.76 -3.58
CA ALA A 76 7.25 -9.32 -2.76
C ALA A 76 6.79 -10.45 -1.83
N LEU A 77 5.51 -10.48 -1.44
CA LEU A 77 4.99 -11.39 -0.43
C LEU A 77 3.92 -12.30 -1.04
N GLU A 78 4.24 -13.59 -1.13
CA GLU A 78 3.30 -14.59 -1.64
C GLU A 78 2.08 -14.76 -0.75
N GLY A 79 0.93 -15.03 -1.37
CA GLY A 79 -0.33 -15.27 -0.70
C GLY A 79 -1.03 -14.00 -0.21
N LEU A 80 -0.50 -12.81 -0.51
CA LEU A 80 -1.28 -11.59 -0.43
C LEU A 80 -2.16 -11.44 -1.68
N ASP A 81 -3.37 -10.96 -1.48
CA ASP A 81 -4.27 -10.50 -2.54
C ASP A 81 -5.01 -9.24 -2.06
N TRP A 82 -5.40 -8.38 -3.00
CA TRP A 82 -6.27 -7.26 -2.65
C TRP A 82 -7.64 -7.77 -2.23
N ALA A 83 -8.22 -7.15 -1.20
CA ALA A 83 -9.57 -7.38 -0.73
C ALA A 83 -10.20 -6.05 -0.32
N ILE A 84 -11.53 -6.03 -0.17
CA ILE A 84 -12.25 -4.90 0.42
C ILE A 84 -12.68 -5.27 1.84
N VAL A 85 -12.31 -4.42 2.78
CA VAL A 85 -12.82 -4.47 4.15
C VAL A 85 -13.98 -3.49 4.24
N GLU A 86 -15.17 -4.00 4.56
CA GLU A 86 -16.38 -3.20 4.73
C GLU A 86 -16.88 -3.27 6.17
N ASP A 87 -17.10 -2.12 6.80
CA ASP A 87 -17.69 -2.01 8.13
C ASP A 87 -18.66 -0.81 8.22
N GLU A 88 -18.95 -0.32 9.43
CA GLU A 88 -19.85 0.83 9.61
C GLU A 88 -19.25 2.18 9.20
N TYR A 89 -17.93 2.26 9.01
CA TYR A 89 -17.21 3.47 8.67
C TYR A 89 -16.91 3.57 7.17
N GLY A 90 -16.94 2.45 6.43
CA GLY A 90 -16.86 2.48 4.97
C GLY A 90 -16.31 1.19 4.34
N ARG A 91 -15.77 1.37 3.13
CA ARG A 91 -15.21 0.32 2.27
C ARG A 91 -13.77 0.65 1.88
N ASP A 92 -12.82 -0.04 2.48
CA ASP A 92 -11.40 0.24 2.30
C ASP A 92 -10.65 -0.94 1.66
N PRO A 93 -9.79 -0.68 0.65
CA PRO A 93 -8.86 -1.68 0.14
C PRO A 93 -7.82 -2.07 1.19
N ALA A 94 -7.61 -3.37 1.28
CA ALA A 94 -6.56 -3.98 2.10
C ALA A 94 -5.88 -5.09 1.30
N LEU A 95 -4.67 -5.47 1.72
CA LEU A 95 -4.07 -6.73 1.31
C LEU A 95 -4.43 -7.78 2.35
N ARG A 96 -5.05 -8.87 1.91
CA ARG A 96 -5.42 -10.00 2.74
C ARG A 96 -4.42 -11.13 2.52
N TYR A 97 -3.97 -11.76 3.60
CA TYR A 97 -3.18 -12.98 3.48
C TYR A 97 -4.08 -14.21 3.36
N LEU A 98 -4.07 -14.85 2.18
CA LEU A 98 -4.88 -16.02 1.84
C LEU A 98 -6.34 -15.82 2.29
N ASP A 99 -7.02 -16.87 2.73
CA ASP A 99 -8.35 -16.78 3.32
C ASP A 99 -8.30 -16.52 4.85
N THR A 100 -7.26 -15.85 5.36
CA THR A 100 -7.13 -15.54 6.81
C THR A 100 -7.76 -14.20 7.18
N SER A 101 -7.75 -13.84 8.46
CA SER A 101 -8.14 -12.51 8.96
C SER A 101 -6.97 -11.51 9.01
N ILE A 102 -5.78 -11.89 8.55
CA ILE A 102 -4.61 -11.02 8.54
C ILE A 102 -4.74 -10.04 7.37
N LEU A 103 -4.74 -8.75 7.72
CA LEU A 103 -4.96 -7.64 6.79
C LEU A 103 -3.84 -6.61 6.93
N LEU A 104 -3.36 -6.10 5.80
CA LEU A 104 -2.49 -4.94 5.71
C LEU A 104 -3.26 -3.81 5.03
N PHE A 105 -3.16 -2.59 5.56
CA PHE A 105 -3.88 -1.41 5.06
C PHE A 105 -2.91 -0.40 4.44
N PRO A 106 -2.29 -0.71 3.28
CA PRO A 106 -1.17 0.04 2.75
C PRO A 106 -1.52 1.50 2.41
N LEU A 107 -2.79 1.79 2.06
CA LEU A 107 -3.30 3.15 1.82
C LEU A 107 -2.96 4.09 2.98
N THR A 108 -3.12 3.65 4.23
CA THR A 108 -2.95 4.53 5.40
C THR A 108 -1.57 4.45 6.02
N MET A 109 -0.72 3.51 5.60
CA MET A 109 0.61 3.32 6.21
C MET A 109 1.52 4.54 5.99
N ILE A 110 1.46 5.16 4.80
CA ILE A 110 2.22 6.38 4.49
C ILE A 110 1.46 7.61 4.99
N SER A 111 0.17 7.75 4.64
CA SER A 111 -0.59 8.97 4.93
C SER A 111 -0.62 9.32 6.42
N LYS A 112 -0.86 8.34 7.31
CA LYS A 112 -0.93 8.57 8.76
C LYS A 112 0.39 9.09 9.34
N ARG A 113 1.54 8.72 8.76
CA ARG A 113 2.85 9.21 9.23
C ARG A 113 3.09 10.64 8.79
N VAL A 114 2.80 10.95 7.52
CA VAL A 114 2.87 12.32 6.99
C VAL A 114 1.90 13.24 7.74
N GLU A 115 0.66 12.79 7.96
CA GLU A 115 -0.36 13.48 8.75
C GLU A 115 0.07 13.68 10.21
N ALA A 116 0.90 12.80 10.77
CA ALA A 116 1.47 12.98 12.11
C ALA A 116 2.71 13.88 12.13
N GLY A 117 3.20 14.34 10.97
CA GLY A 117 4.46 15.07 10.84
C GLY A 117 5.69 14.20 11.18
N THR A 118 5.58 12.88 10.97
CA THR A 118 6.67 11.93 11.18
C THR A 118 7.39 11.67 9.86
N ASP A 119 8.72 11.65 9.90
CA ASP A 119 9.52 11.24 8.76
C ASP A 119 9.18 9.79 8.35
N VAL A 120 9.09 9.57 7.05
CA VAL A 120 8.75 8.26 6.48
C VAL A 120 9.97 7.70 5.76
N ASP A 121 10.55 6.63 6.31
CA ASP A 121 11.47 5.76 5.59
C ASP A 121 10.64 4.68 4.88
N VAL A 122 10.35 4.89 3.60
CA VAL A 122 9.51 3.98 2.80
C VAL A 122 10.15 2.59 2.69
N ALA A 123 11.47 2.53 2.48
CA ALA A 123 12.18 1.26 2.36
C ALA A 123 12.28 0.54 3.71
N GLY A 124 12.49 1.27 4.80
CA GLY A 124 12.45 0.73 6.17
C GLY A 124 11.08 0.21 6.57
N LEU A 125 10.02 0.94 6.21
CA LEU A 125 8.65 0.50 6.42
C LEU A 125 8.35 -0.78 5.63
N PHE A 126 8.79 -0.85 4.38
CA PHE A 126 8.67 -2.05 3.54
C PHE A 126 9.36 -3.27 4.18
N ARG A 127 10.64 -3.14 4.54
CA ARG A 127 11.41 -4.20 5.20
C ARG A 127 10.74 -4.67 6.49
N THR A 128 10.28 -3.74 7.32
CA THR A 128 9.60 -4.05 8.59
C THR A 128 8.37 -4.92 8.37
N ILE A 129 7.60 -4.65 7.31
CA ILE A 129 6.40 -5.44 6.99
C ILE A 129 6.79 -6.82 6.47
N CYS A 130 7.78 -6.91 5.57
CA CYS A 130 8.27 -8.20 5.06
C CYS A 130 8.79 -9.10 6.19
N ASP A 131 9.64 -8.56 7.08
CA ASP A 131 10.19 -9.30 8.22
C ASP A 131 9.08 -9.81 9.16
N GLY A 132 8.11 -8.94 9.47
CA GLY A 132 6.96 -9.30 10.29
C GLY A 132 6.05 -10.34 9.62
N PHE A 133 5.92 -10.28 8.29
CA PHE A 133 5.15 -11.24 7.53
C PHE A 133 5.80 -12.62 7.50
N ASP A 134 7.13 -12.69 7.36
CA ASP A 134 7.89 -13.94 7.44
C ASP A 134 7.78 -14.61 8.81
N ASP A 135 7.76 -13.82 9.88
CA ASP A 135 7.48 -14.30 11.23
C ASP A 135 6.08 -14.92 11.32
N VAL A 136 5.06 -14.26 10.75
CA VAL A 136 3.68 -14.76 10.71
C VAL A 136 3.59 -16.06 9.90
N ARG A 137 4.19 -16.11 8.70
CA ARG A 137 4.23 -17.32 7.86
C ARG A 137 4.85 -18.50 8.61
N ARG A 138 6.00 -18.28 9.26
CA ARG A 138 6.69 -19.33 10.05
C ARG A 138 5.84 -19.83 11.21
N ARG A 139 5.15 -18.94 11.93
CA ARG A 139 4.28 -19.32 13.06
C ARG A 139 3.04 -20.10 12.63
N MET A 140 2.54 -19.87 11.41
CA MET A 140 1.39 -20.57 10.87
C MET A 140 1.73 -21.89 10.16
N GLY A 141 3.00 -22.30 10.16
CA GLY A 141 3.43 -23.61 9.62
C GLY A 141 3.34 -23.74 8.10
N VAL A 142 3.24 -22.62 7.38
CA VAL A 142 3.28 -22.61 5.92
C VAL A 142 4.75 -22.69 5.49
N SER A 143 5.28 -23.91 5.40
CA SER A 143 6.61 -24.15 4.83
C SER A 143 6.64 -23.71 3.37
N VAL A 144 7.60 -22.86 3.03
CA VAL A 144 8.00 -22.62 1.62
C VAL A 144 8.44 -23.96 1.06
N SER A 145 7.73 -24.44 0.04
CA SER A 145 8.16 -25.59 -0.78
C SER A 145 9.00 -25.10 -1.94
#